data_AF-A0A9W7IWD4-F1
#
_entry.id   AF-A0A9W7IWD4-F1
#
_cell.length_a   1.000
_cell.length_b   1.000
_cell.length_c   1.000
_cell.angle_alpha   90.00
_cell.angle_beta   90.00
_cell.angle_gamma   90.00
#
_symmetry.space_group_name_H-M   'P 1'
#
loop_
_entity.id
_entity.type
_entity.pdbx_description
1 polymer ?
#
loop_
_entity_poly.entity_id
_entity_poly.type
_entity_poly.pdbx_seq_one_letter_code
_entity_poly.pdbx_strand_id
1 'polypeptide(L)'
;MNQALQLGFRPIINLSRTWCSFAVFPRNLGIGRLAPLRGKVMGSKGRCFSNSSSIADQNIDRKLKETIDNDNPISNIPLLKLRDIKDDPGKIEAMTVQQLRTALRTAGIPSKGLKRELVSALQSYLANEIDGESSVLAEKLDPSNSDKKISMMMETKSVEDQVQDVNSISQVSKAQRSRKTVKQLQVKGKTVDVDAKIVATEQKKTVCASGRKTSLKKRKEPLDVDGKDVSAENGVTPVNQSEPWTILAHKKPQKGWIAYNPRTMRRTPHTGNTNFVKILSWNVNGLRALLKLEGFSALELARRENFDILCLQETKLQEKDVESIKQSLIEGYENSFWTCSNAKLGYSGTAIISRIKPLSVRYGLGISEHDSEGRVVTAEFDSFYLLSVYVPNSGDGLRRLTYRTTEWDPSLSNYIKELEKSKPVILTGDLNCAHEEIDIYNPAGNKRSAGFTIEERQSFGTNFLSRGFVDTFRKQHPGVVGYTYWGYRHGGRKTNKGWRLDYFLVSEAIAVDVHDSYIIPDVVGSDHCPIGLVLKL
;
A
#
# COMPACT_ATOMS: atom_id res chain seq x y z
N MET A 1 -2.68 73.71 12.21
CA MET A 1 -3.76 74.67 11.88
C MET A 1 -3.86 74.80 10.37
N ASN A 2 -5.01 74.50 9.78
CA ASN A 2 -5.61 75.31 8.73
C ASN A 2 -7.07 74.87 8.52
N GLN A 3 -7.93 75.84 8.23
CA GLN A 3 -9.38 75.72 8.04
C GLN A 3 -9.71 75.73 6.54
N ALA A 4 -10.91 75.39 6.07
CA ALA A 4 -12.02 74.54 6.53
C ALA A 4 -13.11 74.56 5.41
N LEU A 5 -14.33 74.08 5.71
CA LEU A 5 -15.59 74.31 4.96
C LEU A 5 -15.70 73.54 3.62
N GLN A 6 -16.86 73.02 3.19
CA GLN A 6 -18.19 72.89 3.84
C GLN A 6 -19.03 71.79 3.13
N LEU A 7 -19.99 71.20 3.86
CA LEU A 7 -21.32 70.67 3.44
C LEU A 7 -21.46 69.75 2.19
N GLY A 8 -22.38 68.78 2.14
CA GLY A 8 -23.37 68.34 3.13
C GLY A 8 -24.52 67.53 2.48
N PHE A 9 -25.36 66.91 3.33
CA PHE A 9 -26.65 66.25 3.02
C PHE A 9 -26.68 64.91 2.23
N ARG A 10 -27.28 63.90 2.88
CA ARG A 10 -28.10 62.85 2.25
C ARG A 10 -29.56 63.33 2.19
N PRO A 11 -30.48 62.67 1.47
CA PRO A 11 -31.25 61.63 2.17
C PRO A 11 -31.61 60.38 1.34
N ILE A 12 -32.21 59.42 2.06
CA ILE A 12 -32.78 58.14 1.63
C ILE A 12 -33.98 58.33 0.70
N ILE A 13 -34.21 57.40 -0.24
CA ILE A 13 -35.55 56.94 -0.63
C ILE A 13 -35.51 55.41 -0.84
N ASN A 14 -36.64 54.75 -0.60
CA ASN A 14 -36.84 53.30 -0.61
C ASN A 14 -37.97 52.97 -1.59
N LEU A 15 -37.85 51.89 -2.40
CA LEU A 15 -38.98 51.42 -3.22
C LEU A 15 -38.89 49.93 -3.56
N SER A 16 -39.77 49.16 -2.92
CA SER A 16 -40.09 47.77 -3.27
C SER A 16 -41.05 47.70 -4.46
N ARG A 17 -40.97 46.64 -5.28
CA ARG A 17 -42.15 45.81 -5.62
C ARG A 17 -41.81 44.51 -6.35
N THR A 18 -42.50 43.45 -5.95
CA THR A 18 -42.73 42.20 -6.69
C THR A 18 -43.83 42.37 -7.76
N TRP A 19 -43.89 41.51 -8.79
CA TRP A 19 -45.07 40.65 -9.08
C TRP A 19 -44.89 39.73 -10.33
N CYS A 20 -45.55 38.57 -10.23
CA CYS A 20 -46.03 37.59 -11.21
C CYS A 20 -45.57 37.56 -12.69
N SER A 21 -45.04 36.38 -13.05
CA SER A 21 -45.36 35.51 -14.19
C SER A 21 -46.32 35.98 -15.31
N PHE A 22 -45.91 35.74 -16.56
CA PHE A 22 -46.80 35.27 -17.64
C PHE A 22 -46.05 34.30 -18.56
N ALA A 23 -46.78 33.36 -19.18
CA ALA A 23 -46.24 32.37 -20.11
C ALA A 23 -46.84 32.55 -21.52
N VAL A 24 -46.06 32.32 -22.57
CA VAL A 24 -46.51 32.39 -23.97
C VAL A 24 -45.92 31.24 -24.80
N PHE A 25 -46.79 30.53 -25.53
CA PHE A 25 -46.47 29.59 -26.61
C PHE A 25 -46.96 30.18 -27.95
N PRO A 26 -46.21 29.98 -29.04
CA PRO A 26 -46.80 29.33 -30.23
C PRO A 26 -45.87 28.22 -30.77
N ARG A 27 -46.32 27.03 -31.20
CA ARG A 27 -47.32 26.62 -32.21
C ARG A 27 -46.88 26.75 -33.69
N ASN A 28 -46.34 25.63 -34.20
CA ASN A 28 -46.52 24.97 -35.51
C ASN A 28 -46.82 25.79 -36.80
N LEU A 29 -45.92 25.62 -37.78
CA LEU A 29 -46.17 25.42 -39.23
C LEU A 29 -44.96 24.63 -39.80
N GLY A 30 -45.03 23.80 -40.85
CA GLY A 30 -46.20 23.39 -41.64
C GLY A 30 -45.89 22.60 -42.93
N ILE A 31 -45.44 21.34 -42.82
CA ILE A 31 -45.48 20.26 -43.86
C ILE A 31 -44.82 20.51 -45.23
N GLY A 32 -43.86 19.64 -45.58
CA GLY A 32 -43.53 19.28 -46.97
C GLY A 32 -43.59 17.77 -47.17
N ARG A 33 -44.38 17.27 -48.12
CA ARG A 33 -44.50 15.83 -48.45
C ARG A 33 -43.66 15.46 -49.68
N LEU A 34 -43.11 14.24 -49.69
CA LEU A 34 -43.39 13.25 -50.73
C LEU A 34 -43.09 11.82 -50.22
N ALA A 35 -43.51 10.79 -50.97
CA ALA A 35 -43.95 9.49 -50.43
C ALA A 35 -43.40 8.27 -51.22
N PRO A 36 -43.62 7.01 -50.78
CA PRO A 36 -42.70 5.89 -51.07
C PRO A 36 -43.20 4.81 -52.07
N LEU A 37 -42.24 3.98 -52.51
CA LEU A 37 -42.35 2.71 -53.23
C LEU A 37 -41.09 1.87 -52.89
N ARG A 38 -41.03 0.52 -52.86
CA ARG A 38 -42.02 -0.58 -52.80
C ARG A 38 -41.21 -1.85 -52.41
N GLY A 39 -41.74 -2.80 -51.63
CA GLY A 39 -40.96 -3.99 -51.18
C GLY A 39 -41.59 -5.35 -51.50
N LYS A 40 -40.78 -6.44 -51.45
CA LYS A 40 -41.09 -7.90 -51.36
C LYS A 40 -39.79 -8.72 -51.65
N VAL A 41 -39.62 -10.03 -51.36
CA VAL A 41 -40.00 -10.93 -50.23
C VAL A 41 -39.46 -12.36 -50.52
N MET A 42 -39.06 -13.10 -49.46
CA MET A 42 -38.67 -14.55 -49.47
C MET A 42 -37.45 -14.96 -50.34
N GLY A 43 -36.77 -16.10 -50.08
CA GLY A 43 -37.02 -17.12 -49.04
C GLY A 43 -35.88 -18.17 -48.95
N SER A 44 -36.05 -19.15 -48.05
CA SER A 44 -35.01 -20.12 -47.65
C SER A 44 -34.77 -21.26 -48.65
N LYS A 45 -33.53 -21.77 -48.68
CA LYS A 45 -33.19 -23.19 -48.94
C LYS A 45 -31.73 -23.46 -48.57
N GLY A 46 -31.42 -24.68 -48.15
CA GLY A 46 -30.06 -25.19 -47.99
C GLY A 46 -29.97 -26.64 -48.42
N ARG A 47 -28.75 -27.16 -48.63
CA ARG A 47 -28.43 -28.59 -48.74
C ARG A 47 -26.91 -28.79 -48.66
N CYS A 48 -26.49 -29.91 -48.09
CA CYS A 48 -25.15 -30.46 -48.28
C CYS A 48 -25.03 -31.10 -49.67
N PHE A 49 -23.79 -31.28 -50.16
CA PHE A 49 -23.35 -32.53 -50.77
C PHE A 49 -21.82 -32.68 -50.59
N SER A 50 -21.31 -33.90 -50.80
CA SER A 50 -19.96 -34.35 -50.47
C SER A 50 -19.29 -35.08 -51.64
N ASN A 51 -18.08 -35.62 -51.42
CA ASN A 51 -17.27 -36.46 -52.32
C ASN A 51 -16.52 -35.61 -53.38
N SER A 52 -15.37 -36.00 -53.95
CA SER A 52 -14.48 -37.19 -53.81
C SER A 52 -13.02 -36.75 -54.08
N SER A 53 -11.90 -37.34 -53.62
CA SER A 53 -11.52 -38.67 -53.09
C SER A 53 -11.12 -39.76 -54.12
N SER A 54 -9.85 -39.78 -54.55
CA SER A 54 -9.09 -40.94 -55.08
C SER A 54 -7.61 -40.53 -55.31
N ILE A 55 -6.59 -41.03 -54.60
CA ILE A 55 -5.94 -42.37 -54.60
C ILE A 55 -4.84 -42.53 -55.69
N ALA A 56 -3.59 -42.74 -55.21
CA ALA A 56 -2.42 -43.52 -55.72
C ALA A 56 -2.07 -43.60 -57.25
N ASP A 57 -0.85 -43.94 -57.70
CA ASP A 57 0.31 -44.59 -57.04
C ASP A 57 1.66 -44.38 -57.81
N GLN A 58 2.78 -44.89 -57.23
CA GLN A 58 4.05 -45.33 -57.86
C GLN A 58 5.15 -44.34 -58.36
N ASN A 59 6.18 -44.19 -57.51
CA ASN A 59 7.64 -44.41 -57.74
C ASN A 59 8.37 -43.97 -59.04
N ILE A 60 9.46 -43.21 -58.88
CA ILE A 60 10.88 -43.68 -58.95
C ILE A 60 11.86 -42.54 -58.54
N ASP A 61 12.96 -42.88 -57.85
CA ASP A 61 14.24 -42.17 -57.57
C ASP A 61 14.41 -40.63 -57.84
N ARG A 62 15.17 -39.85 -57.03
CA ARG A 62 16.44 -40.22 -56.36
C ARG A 62 16.91 -39.23 -55.27
N LYS A 63 17.51 -39.79 -54.20
CA LYS A 63 18.61 -39.26 -53.33
C LYS A 63 18.40 -38.07 -52.35
N LEU A 64 18.97 -38.30 -51.14
CA LEU A 64 19.39 -37.36 -50.07
C LEU A 64 18.26 -36.67 -49.29
N LYS A 65 17.92 -37.13 -48.07
CA LYS A 65 18.62 -36.96 -46.76
C LYS A 65 18.59 -35.51 -46.26
N GLU A 66 18.12 -35.20 -45.04
CA GLU A 66 17.48 -36.04 -44.00
C GLU A 66 16.69 -35.15 -43.03
N THR A 67 15.64 -35.67 -42.38
CA THR A 67 14.82 -34.96 -41.38
C THR A 67 15.55 -34.87 -40.04
N ILE A 68 15.46 -33.76 -39.29
CA ILE A 68 14.41 -33.51 -38.27
C ILE A 68 14.01 -34.79 -37.52
N ASP A 69 14.37 -34.90 -36.24
CA ASP A 69 13.35 -34.95 -35.18
C ASP A 69 13.90 -34.60 -33.78
N ASN A 70 12.99 -34.53 -32.81
CA ASN A 70 13.14 -34.08 -31.43
C ASN A 70 14.16 -34.86 -30.58
N ASP A 71 14.88 -34.16 -29.69
CA ASP A 71 14.61 -34.23 -28.24
C ASP A 71 15.38 -33.14 -27.47
N ASN A 72 14.84 -32.64 -26.35
CA ASN A 72 15.46 -31.55 -25.57
C ASN A 72 15.35 -31.73 -24.04
N PRO A 73 16.08 -32.69 -23.45
CA PRO A 73 16.16 -32.87 -22.00
C PRO A 73 17.09 -31.83 -21.36
N ILE A 74 16.74 -31.35 -20.16
CA ILE A 74 17.63 -30.51 -19.35
C ILE A 74 18.76 -31.38 -18.78
N SER A 75 19.98 -31.23 -19.31
CA SER A 75 21.19 -31.83 -18.75
C SER A 75 22.24 -30.78 -18.38
N ASN A 76 22.79 -30.88 -17.18
CA ASN A 76 23.81 -29.98 -16.64
C ASN A 76 25.02 -29.84 -17.58
N ILE A 77 25.50 -28.61 -17.80
CA ILE A 77 26.86 -28.40 -18.32
C ILE A 77 27.83 -28.50 -17.13
N PRO A 78 28.77 -29.47 -17.10
CA PRO A 78 29.72 -29.60 -15.99
C PRO A 78 30.72 -28.44 -15.92
N LEU A 79 31.35 -28.28 -14.75
CA LEU A 79 32.38 -27.27 -14.44
C LEU A 79 33.71 -27.41 -15.23
N LEU A 80 33.76 -28.27 -16.26
CA LEU A 80 34.99 -28.71 -16.93
C LEU A 80 34.92 -28.49 -18.46
N LYS A 81 35.06 -27.22 -18.88
CA LYS A 81 35.58 -26.81 -20.21
C LYS A 81 36.26 -25.43 -20.24
N LEU A 82 36.47 -24.77 -19.09
CA LEU A 82 37.13 -23.44 -19.07
C LEU A 82 38.62 -23.52 -19.45
N ARG A 83 39.29 -24.66 -19.17
CA ARG A 83 40.69 -24.91 -19.55
C ARG A 83 40.86 -25.06 -21.06
N ASP A 84 39.91 -25.70 -21.76
CA ASP A 84 39.88 -25.87 -23.23
C ASP A 84 39.80 -24.55 -24.04
N ILE A 85 39.58 -23.42 -23.36
CA ILE A 85 39.44 -22.08 -23.95
C ILE A 85 40.71 -21.22 -23.71
N LYS A 86 41.63 -21.68 -22.86
CA LYS A 86 42.80 -20.92 -22.40
C LYS A 86 43.78 -20.55 -23.53
N ASP A 87 43.90 -21.40 -24.54
CA ASP A 87 44.90 -21.26 -25.61
C ASP A 87 44.42 -20.46 -26.85
N ASP A 88 43.19 -19.91 -26.81
CA ASP A 88 42.60 -19.17 -27.94
C ASP A 88 41.68 -18.02 -27.45
N PRO A 89 42.21 -16.78 -27.31
CA PRO A 89 41.41 -15.64 -26.89
C PRO A 89 40.32 -15.26 -27.90
N GLY A 90 40.46 -15.63 -29.18
CA GLY A 90 39.47 -15.37 -30.23
C GLY A 90 38.16 -16.13 -29.98
N LYS A 91 38.20 -17.31 -29.36
CA LYS A 91 37.00 -18.02 -28.91
C LYS A 91 36.20 -17.21 -27.88
N ILE A 92 36.85 -16.50 -26.96
CA ILE A 92 36.16 -15.68 -25.95
C ILE A 92 35.44 -14.50 -26.62
N GLU A 93 36.09 -13.85 -27.58
CA GLU A 93 35.49 -12.78 -28.38
C GLU A 93 34.34 -13.26 -29.26
N ALA A 94 34.37 -14.52 -29.73
CA ALA A 94 33.27 -15.13 -30.49
C ALA A 94 32.02 -15.42 -29.64
N MET A 95 32.12 -15.56 -28.31
CA MET A 95 31.00 -15.95 -27.44
C MET A 95 29.82 -14.95 -27.48
N THR A 96 28.60 -15.47 -27.35
CA THR A 96 27.40 -14.65 -27.12
C THR A 96 27.39 -14.05 -25.71
N VAL A 97 26.68 -12.94 -25.53
CA VAL A 97 26.51 -12.28 -24.21
C VAL A 97 25.91 -13.24 -23.17
N GLN A 98 25.02 -14.16 -23.58
CA GLN A 98 24.40 -15.14 -22.68
C GLN A 98 25.39 -16.22 -22.24
N GLN A 99 26.30 -16.67 -23.12
CA GLN A 99 27.38 -17.58 -22.75
C GLN A 99 28.40 -16.90 -21.82
N LEU A 100 28.86 -15.69 -22.16
CA LEU A 100 29.78 -14.90 -21.32
C LEU A 100 29.22 -14.66 -19.91
N ARG A 101 27.96 -14.22 -19.80
CA ARG A 101 27.29 -14.05 -18.50
C ARG A 101 27.12 -15.35 -17.72
N THR A 102 27.15 -16.50 -18.38
CA THR A 102 27.03 -17.80 -17.70
C THR A 102 28.39 -18.27 -17.22
N ALA A 103 29.44 -18.18 -18.04
CA ALA A 103 30.83 -18.43 -17.62
C ALA A 103 31.24 -17.56 -16.41
N LEU A 104 30.98 -16.24 -16.46
CA LEU A 104 31.28 -15.32 -15.36
C LEU A 104 30.54 -15.68 -14.07
N ARG A 105 29.26 -16.08 -14.14
CA ARG A 105 28.49 -16.51 -12.96
C ARG A 105 29.03 -17.82 -12.37
N THR A 106 29.47 -18.76 -13.20
CA THR A 106 30.12 -19.99 -12.76
C THR A 106 31.46 -19.71 -12.07
N ALA A 107 32.21 -18.70 -12.53
CA ALA A 107 33.43 -18.20 -11.89
C ALA A 107 33.20 -17.24 -10.69
N GLY A 108 31.94 -16.99 -10.29
CA GLY A 108 31.60 -16.08 -9.18
C GLY A 108 31.73 -14.57 -9.48
N ILE A 109 31.99 -14.19 -10.73
CA ILE A 109 32.30 -12.80 -11.14
C ILE A 109 31.02 -12.03 -11.50
N PRO A 110 30.94 -10.71 -11.22
CA PRO A 110 29.86 -9.85 -11.69
C PRO A 110 29.61 -9.94 -13.21
N SER A 111 28.44 -10.45 -13.59
CA SER A 111 28.03 -10.70 -14.99
C SER A 111 27.17 -9.57 -15.58
N LYS A 112 27.40 -8.32 -15.19
CA LYS A 112 26.68 -7.12 -15.67
C LYS A 112 27.63 -6.26 -16.51
N GLY A 113 27.11 -5.67 -17.59
CA GLY A 113 27.91 -4.89 -18.55
C GLY A 113 27.56 -5.18 -20.01
N LEU A 114 28.22 -4.46 -20.90
CA LEU A 114 28.28 -4.66 -22.36
C LEU A 114 29.20 -5.84 -22.70
N LYS A 115 29.12 -6.37 -23.93
CA LYS A 115 29.91 -7.56 -24.34
C LYS A 115 31.41 -7.40 -24.05
N ARG A 116 32.00 -6.25 -24.36
CA ARG A 116 33.42 -5.94 -24.10
C ARG A 116 33.82 -6.09 -22.63
N GLU A 117 33.02 -5.56 -21.70
CA GLU A 117 33.29 -5.61 -20.26
C GLU A 117 33.23 -7.05 -19.74
N LEU A 118 32.32 -7.87 -20.28
CA LEU A 118 32.18 -9.29 -19.94
C LEU A 118 33.34 -10.14 -20.51
N VAL A 119 33.87 -9.79 -21.68
CA VAL A 119 35.07 -10.42 -22.26
C VAL A 119 36.30 -10.11 -21.40
N SER A 120 36.57 -8.83 -21.12
CA SER A 120 37.74 -8.42 -20.32
C SER A 120 37.71 -8.97 -18.90
N ALA A 121 36.53 -9.04 -18.25
CA ALA A 121 36.38 -9.64 -16.93
C ALA A 121 36.71 -11.15 -16.92
N LEU A 122 36.34 -11.89 -17.98
CA LEU A 122 36.61 -13.32 -18.08
C LEU A 122 38.08 -13.59 -18.44
N GLN A 123 38.67 -12.77 -19.32
CA GLN A 123 40.11 -12.83 -19.64
C GLN A 123 40.98 -12.54 -18.42
N SER A 124 40.65 -11.50 -17.63
CA SER A 124 41.39 -11.16 -16.41
C SER A 124 41.34 -12.27 -15.35
N TYR A 125 40.23 -13.00 -15.23
CA TYR A 125 40.13 -14.14 -14.32
C TYR A 125 41.01 -15.33 -14.77
N LEU A 126 40.98 -15.67 -16.06
CA LEU A 126 41.77 -16.76 -16.63
C LEU A 126 43.29 -16.49 -16.58
N ALA A 127 43.70 -15.23 -16.53
CA ALA A 127 45.08 -14.84 -16.25
C ALA A 127 45.44 -15.05 -14.76
N ASN A 128 44.55 -14.65 -13.83
CA ASN A 128 44.82 -14.73 -12.39
C ASN A 128 44.84 -16.16 -11.82
N GLU A 129 44.20 -17.15 -12.47
CA GLU A 129 44.32 -18.58 -12.12
C GLU A 129 45.71 -19.19 -12.38
N ILE A 130 46.69 -18.42 -12.88
CA ILE A 130 48.04 -18.91 -13.21
C ILE A 130 48.99 -18.87 -12.00
N ASP A 131 48.80 -17.94 -11.06
CA ASP A 131 49.78 -17.64 -9.99
C ASP A 131 49.43 -18.25 -8.62
N GLY A 132 48.53 -19.26 -8.57
CA GLY A 132 47.68 -19.49 -7.40
C GLY A 132 47.63 -20.87 -6.74
N GLU A 133 48.65 -21.74 -6.82
CA GLU A 133 48.57 -23.09 -6.20
C GLU A 133 49.84 -23.57 -5.44
N SER A 134 50.16 -22.92 -4.31
CA SER A 134 50.94 -23.45 -3.16
C SER A 134 50.95 -22.44 -2.01
N SER A 135 50.89 -22.80 -0.72
CA SER A 135 50.59 -24.09 -0.07
C SER A 135 50.12 -23.81 1.38
N VAL A 136 49.77 -24.84 2.17
CA VAL A 136 49.31 -24.68 3.58
C VAL A 136 50.04 -25.66 4.50
N LEU A 137 50.34 -25.19 5.72
CA LEU A 137 50.70 -25.89 6.99
C LEU A 137 52.14 -25.71 7.50
N ALA A 138 52.22 -25.37 8.80
CA ALA A 138 53.37 -25.58 9.72
C ALA A 138 54.68 -24.78 9.42
N GLU A 139 55.63 -24.60 10.35
CA GLU A 139 55.65 -24.86 11.80
C GLU A 139 56.38 -23.72 12.59
N LYS A 140 56.82 -24.00 13.83
CA LYS A 140 57.28 -23.04 14.86
C LYS A 140 58.71 -22.49 14.67
N LEU A 141 59.01 -21.48 15.52
CA LEU A 141 60.30 -21.09 16.13
C LEU A 141 61.01 -19.81 15.62
N ASP A 142 61.15 -18.88 16.58
CA ASP A 142 62.21 -17.85 16.75
C ASP A 142 63.64 -18.47 16.73
N PRO A 143 64.77 -17.71 16.58
CA PRO A 143 64.92 -16.33 17.08
C PRO A 143 65.84 -15.31 16.33
N SER A 144 65.66 -14.02 16.67
CA SER A 144 66.68 -12.96 16.90
C SER A 144 67.53 -12.32 15.78
N ASN A 145 67.77 -11.00 15.95
CA ASN A 145 68.93 -10.18 15.54
C ASN A 145 69.18 -9.90 14.02
N SER A 146 69.76 -8.76 13.60
CA SER A 146 70.16 -7.51 14.31
C SER A 146 70.42 -6.31 13.38
N ASP A 147 70.16 -5.09 13.88
CA ASP A 147 70.87 -3.81 13.71
C ASP A 147 71.48 -3.36 12.35
N LYS A 148 70.92 -2.26 11.79
CA LYS A 148 71.51 -0.89 11.70
C LYS A 148 70.60 0.00 10.81
N LYS A 149 70.09 1.17 11.21
CA LYS A 149 70.64 2.37 11.91
C LYS A 149 71.41 3.34 10.98
N ILE A 150 70.68 4.33 10.47
CA ILE A 150 71.17 5.68 10.11
C ILE A 150 70.33 6.71 10.89
N SER A 151 70.85 7.91 11.11
CA SER A 151 70.39 8.85 12.14
C SER A 151 70.49 10.32 11.69
N MET A 152 69.99 11.22 12.54
CA MET A 152 70.03 12.69 12.51
C MET A 152 68.89 13.36 11.73
N MET A 153 68.28 14.49 12.14
CA MET A 153 68.10 15.25 13.41
C MET A 153 67.99 16.73 13.00
N MET A 154 66.95 17.44 13.45
CA MET A 154 67.18 18.70 14.18
C MET A 154 65.96 19.15 14.99
N GLU A 155 66.26 19.65 16.19
CA GLU A 155 65.37 20.31 17.16
C GLU A 155 65.42 21.85 16.94
N THR A 156 64.81 22.77 17.72
CA THR A 156 63.99 22.76 18.97
C THR A 156 62.84 23.81 18.78
N LYS A 157 62.26 24.62 19.70
CA LYS A 157 62.45 24.94 21.14
C LYS A 157 61.13 25.35 21.85
N SER A 158 61.21 26.11 22.93
CA SER A 158 60.16 26.38 23.93
C SER A 158 60.40 27.73 24.68
N VAL A 159 59.81 27.90 25.89
CA VAL A 159 59.83 29.06 26.84
C VAL A 159 58.64 30.02 26.61
N GLU A 160 57.57 30.14 27.45
CA GLU A 160 57.40 30.39 28.93
C GLU A 160 57.49 31.91 29.27
N ASP A 161 56.80 32.55 30.23
CA ASP A 161 55.87 32.25 31.38
C ASP A 161 54.82 33.44 31.46
N GLN A 162 53.81 33.74 32.32
CA GLN A 162 53.32 33.49 33.71
C GLN A 162 51.75 33.49 33.76
N VAL A 163 50.96 33.04 34.77
CA VAL A 163 50.87 33.15 36.27
C VAL A 163 50.23 34.49 36.74
N GLN A 164 49.20 34.61 37.63
CA GLN A 164 48.72 33.87 38.84
C GLN A 164 47.15 33.93 38.93
N ASP A 165 46.33 32.89 39.25
CA ASP A 165 46.04 32.10 40.49
C ASP A 165 44.91 32.75 41.39
N VAL A 166 44.05 32.12 42.22
CA VAL A 166 44.16 30.97 43.18
C VAL A 166 42.81 30.19 43.45
N ASN A 167 42.86 28.83 43.44
CA ASN A 167 42.06 27.75 44.11
C ASN A 167 40.53 27.85 44.46
N SER A 168 39.70 26.78 44.39
CA SER A 168 39.85 25.49 45.14
C SER A 168 39.09 24.23 44.61
N ILE A 169 39.86 23.17 44.29
CA ILE A 169 39.79 21.71 44.67
C ILE A 169 38.44 21.14 45.24
N SER A 170 37.91 19.92 44.93
CA SER A 170 38.54 18.59 44.63
C SER A 170 37.70 17.57 43.77
N GLN A 171 38.44 16.77 42.96
CA GLN A 171 38.42 15.30 42.66
C GLN A 171 37.13 14.42 42.78
N VAL A 172 36.73 13.46 41.89
CA VAL A 172 37.36 12.52 40.90
C VAL A 172 37.91 11.20 41.53
N SER A 173 37.68 9.95 41.06
CA SER A 173 36.68 9.26 40.19
C SER A 173 36.94 7.72 40.17
N LYS A 174 36.29 6.91 39.27
CA LYS A 174 36.70 5.59 38.67
C LYS A 174 35.89 4.27 38.87
N ALA A 175 35.89 3.48 37.78
CA ALA A 175 36.07 2.01 37.65
C ALA A 175 34.87 1.02 37.57
N GLN A 176 35.19 -0.22 37.17
CA GLN A 176 34.33 -1.24 36.53
C GLN A 176 34.69 -2.68 36.98
N ARG A 177 33.73 -3.65 36.86
CA ARG A 177 33.91 -5.14 36.86
C ARG A 177 34.33 -5.80 38.21
N SER A 178 33.90 -7.00 38.64
CA SER A 178 32.91 -7.98 38.12
C SER A 178 32.62 -9.19 39.08
N ARG A 179 31.56 -9.97 38.78
CA ARG A 179 31.30 -11.42 39.09
C ARG A 179 30.97 -11.94 40.53
N LYS A 180 29.69 -12.37 40.67
CA LYS A 180 29.12 -13.57 41.37
C LYS A 180 29.39 -13.85 42.88
N THR A 181 28.34 -14.27 43.63
CA THR A 181 28.13 -15.67 44.16
C THR A 181 27.15 -15.78 45.38
N VAL A 182 26.05 -16.55 45.25
CA VAL A 182 25.30 -17.38 46.27
C VAL A 182 24.42 -16.78 47.42
N LYS A 183 23.11 -17.12 47.35
CA LYS A 183 22.08 -17.61 48.36
C LYS A 183 21.81 -16.98 49.76
N GLN A 184 20.51 -17.11 50.13
CA GLN A 184 19.90 -17.37 51.48
C GLN A 184 19.92 -16.23 52.54
N LEU A 185 18.97 -16.09 53.49
CA LEU A 185 17.67 -16.73 53.85
C LEU A 185 16.58 -15.62 54.02
N GLN A 186 15.28 -15.84 53.76
CA GLN A 186 14.21 -16.28 54.71
C GLN A 186 14.15 -15.51 56.05
N VAL A 187 12.98 -15.06 56.52
CA VAL A 187 12.07 -15.84 57.40
C VAL A 187 10.58 -15.38 57.37
N LYS A 188 9.70 -16.33 57.74
CA LYS A 188 8.23 -16.32 58.00
C LYS A 188 7.72 -15.13 58.85
N GLY A 189 6.42 -14.79 58.91
CA GLY A 189 5.20 -15.39 58.32
C GLY A 189 4.20 -15.96 59.36
N LYS A 190 2.88 -15.72 59.17
CA LYS A 190 1.78 -16.41 59.90
C LYS A 190 0.45 -16.40 59.11
N THR A 191 -0.45 -17.33 59.41
CA THR A 191 -1.69 -17.69 58.69
C THR A 191 -2.93 -17.56 59.57
N VAL A 192 -4.14 -17.52 58.96
CA VAL A 192 -5.33 -18.33 59.32
C VAL A 192 -6.18 -18.61 58.05
N ASP A 193 -6.86 -19.75 58.09
CA ASP A 193 -7.78 -20.43 57.16
C ASP A 193 -9.14 -19.71 56.88
N VAL A 194 -10.16 -20.22 56.16
CA VAL A 194 -10.39 -21.11 54.98
C VAL A 194 -11.90 -21.00 54.67
N ASP A 195 -12.35 -21.04 53.41
CA ASP A 195 -13.57 -21.80 53.07
C ASP A 195 -13.54 -22.27 51.61
N ALA A 196 -14.08 -23.46 51.33
CA ALA A 196 -14.03 -24.09 50.01
C ALA A 196 -15.24 -25.00 49.76
N LYS A 197 -15.96 -24.78 48.64
CA LYS A 197 -17.05 -25.64 48.19
C LYS A 197 -16.81 -26.18 46.78
N ILE A 198 -16.24 -27.39 46.73
CA ILE A 198 -16.39 -28.32 45.62
C ILE A 198 -17.44 -29.35 46.07
N VAL A 199 -18.49 -29.57 45.27
CA VAL A 199 -19.54 -30.56 45.57
C VAL A 199 -19.50 -31.63 44.50
N ALA A 200 -19.17 -32.86 44.90
CA ALA A 200 -19.33 -34.07 44.11
C ALA A 200 -19.64 -35.22 45.07
N THR A 201 -20.78 -35.89 44.90
CA THR A 201 -21.18 -36.99 45.79
C THR A 201 -21.96 -38.07 45.02
N GLU A 202 -21.27 -39.19 44.83
CA GLU A 202 -21.79 -40.56 44.70
C GLU A 202 -22.59 -41.01 43.46
N GLN A 203 -22.71 -42.34 43.39
CA GLN A 203 -23.15 -43.13 42.25
C GLN A 203 -24.40 -43.94 42.63
N LYS A 204 -25.20 -44.35 41.63
CA LYS A 204 -25.96 -45.59 41.71
C LYS A 204 -25.70 -46.45 40.49
N LYS A 205 -25.20 -47.67 40.71
CA LYS A 205 -25.12 -48.73 39.70
C LYS A 205 -26.41 -49.54 39.72
N THR A 206 -26.93 -49.85 38.53
CA THR A 206 -27.73 -51.05 38.28
C THR A 206 -27.35 -51.60 36.91
N VAL A 207 -27.64 -52.89 36.65
CA VAL A 207 -26.96 -53.70 35.62
C VAL A 207 -27.97 -54.19 34.56
N CYS A 208 -27.42 -54.75 33.47
CA CYS A 208 -28.06 -55.47 32.35
C CYS A 208 -28.45 -54.63 31.12
N ALA A 209 -28.48 -55.18 29.89
CA ALA A 209 -27.72 -56.28 29.27
C ALA A 209 -28.00 -56.27 27.74
N SER A 210 -27.04 -56.73 26.94
CA SER A 210 -27.14 -57.18 25.52
C SER A 210 -28.49 -57.22 24.78
N GLY A 211 -28.56 -56.73 23.54
CA GLY A 211 -29.59 -57.22 22.60
C GLY A 211 -29.80 -56.51 21.24
N ARG A 212 -29.15 -57.03 20.18
CA ARG A 212 -29.55 -57.11 18.74
C ARG A 212 -30.31 -55.97 18.02
N LYS A 213 -29.85 -55.74 16.77
CA LYS A 213 -30.59 -55.55 15.48
C LYS A 213 -32.15 -55.54 15.57
N THR A 214 -32.89 -54.70 14.82
CA THR A 214 -32.88 -54.66 13.33
C THR A 214 -33.33 -53.32 12.72
N SER A 215 -33.11 -53.19 11.41
CA SER A 215 -33.63 -52.16 10.51
C SER A 215 -35.15 -52.20 10.30
N LEU A 216 -35.73 -51.06 9.91
CA LEU A 216 -36.85 -51.00 8.96
C LEU A 216 -36.95 -49.62 8.28
N LYS A 217 -37.11 -49.61 6.95
CA LYS A 217 -37.46 -48.41 6.17
C LYS A 217 -38.98 -48.27 6.12
N LYS A 218 -39.50 -47.04 6.18
CA LYS A 218 -40.73 -46.68 5.46
C LYS A 218 -40.77 -45.20 5.10
N ARG A 219 -41.06 -44.91 3.82
CA ARG A 219 -41.49 -43.59 3.34
C ARG A 219 -42.97 -43.40 3.67
N LYS A 220 -43.38 -42.15 3.95
CA LYS A 220 -44.59 -41.55 3.39
C LYS A 220 -44.54 -40.02 3.54
N GLU A 221 -44.80 -39.34 2.44
CA GLU A 221 -45.22 -37.93 2.37
C GLU A 221 -46.77 -37.92 2.33
N PRO A 222 -47.43 -36.75 2.19
CA PRO A 222 -47.48 -35.67 3.17
C PRO A 222 -48.94 -35.40 3.60
N LEU A 223 -49.15 -34.53 4.59
CA LEU A 223 -50.47 -33.95 4.88
C LEU A 223 -50.31 -32.48 5.32
N ASP A 224 -51.00 -31.59 4.63
CA ASP A 224 -51.17 -30.20 5.06
C ASP A 224 -52.10 -30.12 6.28
N VAL A 225 -51.71 -29.34 7.27
CA VAL A 225 -52.63 -28.69 8.22
C VAL A 225 -52.08 -27.28 8.46
N ASP A 226 -52.90 -26.25 8.16
CA ASP A 226 -52.57 -24.86 8.44
C ASP A 226 -52.48 -24.62 9.97
N GLY A 227 -51.49 -23.84 10.39
CA GLY A 227 -51.09 -23.73 11.79
C GLY A 227 -50.08 -22.61 11.99
N LYS A 228 -50.57 -21.38 12.14
CA LYS A 228 -49.74 -20.23 12.53
C LYS A 228 -49.11 -20.46 13.90
N ASP A 229 -47.79 -20.50 13.95
CA ASP A 229 -47.05 -20.18 15.18
C ASP A 229 -45.82 -19.32 14.86
N VAL A 230 -45.53 -18.33 15.72
CA VAL A 230 -44.59 -17.25 15.40
C VAL A 230 -43.18 -17.62 15.85
N SER A 231 -42.37 -18.12 14.91
CA SER A 231 -40.94 -18.37 15.13
C SER A 231 -40.08 -17.32 14.41
N ALA A 232 -39.19 -16.67 15.16
CA ALA A 232 -38.29 -15.64 14.62
C ALA A 232 -37.09 -16.28 13.91
N GLU A 233 -37.20 -16.47 12.59
CA GLU A 233 -36.08 -16.95 11.78
C GLU A 233 -35.03 -15.85 11.54
N ASN A 234 -33.76 -16.23 11.65
CA ASN A 234 -32.63 -15.35 11.37
C ASN A 234 -32.55 -15.10 9.86
N GLY A 235 -33.03 -13.93 9.42
CA GLY A 235 -32.98 -13.48 8.03
C GLY A 235 -31.56 -13.26 7.52
N VAL A 236 -30.86 -14.35 7.17
CA VAL A 236 -29.64 -14.30 6.35
C VAL A 236 -30.05 -13.78 4.98
N THR A 237 -29.83 -12.49 4.74
CA THR A 237 -30.12 -11.86 3.45
C THR A 237 -29.38 -12.58 2.32
N PRO A 238 -30.00 -12.79 1.14
CA PRO A 238 -29.34 -13.47 0.03
C PRO A 238 -28.02 -12.80 -0.33
N VAL A 239 -26.93 -13.57 -0.35
CA VAL A 239 -25.58 -13.06 -0.65
C VAL A 239 -25.53 -12.63 -2.11
N ASN A 240 -25.72 -11.33 -2.33
CA ASN A 240 -25.71 -10.76 -3.68
C ASN A 240 -24.28 -10.73 -4.22
N GLN A 241 -24.00 -11.57 -5.21
CA GLN A 241 -22.67 -11.71 -5.82
C GLN A 241 -22.19 -10.42 -6.52
N SER A 242 -23.03 -9.40 -6.69
CA SER A 242 -22.64 -8.09 -7.21
C SER A 242 -21.77 -7.26 -6.25
N GLU A 243 -21.69 -7.60 -4.95
CA GLU A 243 -20.97 -6.80 -3.95
C GLU A 243 -19.91 -7.62 -3.18
N PRO A 244 -18.78 -8.01 -3.81
CA PRO A 244 -17.78 -8.90 -3.21
C PRO A 244 -17.23 -8.46 -1.86
N TRP A 245 -17.14 -7.15 -1.60
CA TRP A 245 -16.67 -6.59 -0.33
C TRP A 245 -17.51 -7.02 0.88
N THR A 246 -18.79 -7.34 0.69
CA THR A 246 -19.69 -7.86 1.73
C THR A 246 -19.43 -9.31 2.11
N ILE A 247 -18.58 -10.03 1.36
CA ILE A 247 -18.23 -11.43 1.59
C ILE A 247 -16.93 -11.50 2.40
N LEU A 248 -16.95 -12.23 3.52
CA LEU A 248 -15.80 -12.44 4.40
C LEU A 248 -14.81 -13.44 3.76
N ALA A 249 -14.03 -12.94 2.79
CA ALA A 249 -13.07 -13.74 2.03
C ALA A 249 -11.77 -14.08 2.79
N HIS A 250 -11.54 -13.50 3.98
CA HIS A 250 -10.30 -13.65 4.74
C HIS A 250 -9.93 -15.14 4.98
N LYS A 251 -8.67 -15.51 4.78
CA LYS A 251 -8.23 -16.93 4.74
C LYS A 251 -8.24 -17.63 6.11
N LYS A 252 -8.18 -16.89 7.23
CA LYS A 252 -8.22 -17.42 8.61
C LYS A 252 -8.93 -16.43 9.56
N PRO A 253 -10.24 -16.19 9.42
CA PRO A 253 -10.94 -15.18 10.21
C PRO A 253 -11.02 -15.60 11.68
N GLN A 254 -10.92 -14.63 12.59
CA GLN A 254 -11.12 -14.89 14.02
C GLN A 254 -12.61 -14.78 14.39
N LYS A 255 -12.99 -15.28 15.58
CA LYS A 255 -14.37 -15.23 16.06
C LYS A 255 -14.84 -13.77 16.18
N GLY A 256 -16.01 -13.47 15.63
CA GLY A 256 -16.60 -12.13 15.64
C GLY A 256 -16.12 -11.20 14.53
N TRP A 257 -15.23 -11.65 13.63
CA TRP A 257 -14.90 -10.88 12.44
C TRP A 257 -16.04 -10.92 11.42
N ILE A 258 -16.39 -9.75 10.88
CA ILE A 258 -17.42 -9.57 9.84
C ILE A 258 -16.86 -8.78 8.67
N ALA A 259 -17.41 -8.97 7.47
CA ALA A 259 -17.03 -8.19 6.30
C ALA A 259 -17.63 -6.78 6.33
N TYR A 260 -16.89 -5.80 5.80
CA TYR A 260 -17.36 -4.42 5.69
C TYR A 260 -18.50 -4.27 4.68
N ASN A 261 -19.58 -3.62 5.08
CA ASN A 261 -20.71 -3.29 4.20
C ASN A 261 -21.00 -1.78 4.22
N PRO A 262 -20.69 -1.02 3.14
CA PRO A 262 -20.90 0.42 3.10
C PRO A 262 -22.38 0.83 3.17
N ARG A 263 -23.32 -0.09 2.86
CA ARG A 263 -24.76 0.17 2.94
C ARG A 263 -25.31 0.18 4.37
N THR A 264 -24.62 -0.47 5.30
CA THR A 264 -25.10 -0.68 6.68
C THR A 264 -24.13 -0.23 7.77
N MET A 265 -22.87 0.09 7.42
CA MET A 265 -21.83 0.49 8.38
C MET A 265 -21.46 1.97 8.32
N ARG A 266 -21.81 2.70 7.24
CA ARG A 266 -21.71 4.17 7.22
C ARG A 266 -22.75 4.77 8.17
N ARG A 267 -22.35 5.76 8.95
CA ARG A 267 -23.28 6.49 9.81
C ARG A 267 -24.16 7.42 8.98
N THR A 268 -25.37 7.67 9.47
CA THR A 268 -26.30 8.60 8.81
C THR A 268 -25.69 10.01 8.73
N PRO A 269 -25.90 10.74 7.62
CA PRO A 269 -25.61 12.17 7.56
C PRO A 269 -26.32 12.89 8.71
N HIS A 270 -25.64 13.84 9.36
CA HIS A 270 -26.26 14.65 10.41
C HIS A 270 -27.24 15.66 9.81
N THR A 271 -28.34 15.89 10.52
CA THR A 271 -29.48 16.75 10.10
C THR A 271 -29.68 17.96 11.03
N GLY A 272 -28.66 18.34 11.80
CA GLY A 272 -28.69 19.47 12.73
C GLY A 272 -27.55 20.46 12.50
N ASN A 273 -27.60 21.60 13.19
CA ASN A 273 -26.75 22.79 12.96
C ASN A 273 -25.26 22.64 13.38
N THR A 274 -24.72 21.42 13.46
CA THR A 274 -23.30 21.19 13.70
C THR A 274 -22.54 21.36 12.38
N ASN A 275 -21.41 22.07 12.41
CA ASN A 275 -20.54 22.18 11.23
C ASN A 275 -19.75 20.88 11.05
N PHE A 276 -19.50 20.51 9.79
CA PHE A 276 -18.71 19.35 9.44
C PHE A 276 -17.75 19.69 8.31
N VAL A 277 -16.63 18.98 8.26
CA VAL A 277 -15.83 18.81 7.04
C VAL A 277 -15.84 17.35 6.64
N LYS A 278 -16.08 17.07 5.36
CA LYS A 278 -15.93 15.75 4.77
C LYS A 278 -14.70 15.69 3.89
N ILE A 279 -13.79 14.78 4.23
CA ILE A 279 -12.53 14.58 3.53
C ILE A 279 -12.59 13.23 2.83
N LEU A 280 -12.24 13.17 1.55
CA LEU A 280 -12.09 11.94 0.78
C LEU A 280 -10.61 11.73 0.42
N SER A 281 -10.12 10.50 0.43
CA SER A 281 -8.74 10.17 0.05
C SER A 281 -8.70 8.96 -0.88
N TRP A 282 -7.85 8.97 -1.91
CA TRP A 282 -7.77 7.89 -2.91
C TRP A 282 -6.41 7.84 -3.63
N ASN A 283 -5.73 6.69 -3.57
CA ASN A 283 -4.69 6.35 -4.55
C ASN A 283 -5.33 6.05 -5.91
N VAL A 284 -5.11 6.94 -6.89
CA VAL A 284 -5.74 6.87 -8.23
C VAL A 284 -4.91 6.09 -9.25
N ASN A 285 -3.72 5.58 -8.89
CA ASN A 285 -2.82 4.79 -9.75
C ASN A 285 -2.52 5.46 -11.13
N GLY A 286 -2.60 6.79 -11.20
CA GLY A 286 -2.40 7.60 -12.40
C GLY A 286 -3.67 8.35 -12.84
N LEU A 287 -3.79 9.62 -12.44
CA LEU A 287 -5.00 10.43 -12.62
C LEU A 287 -5.43 10.56 -14.11
N ARG A 288 -4.48 10.65 -15.04
CA ARG A 288 -4.76 10.71 -16.49
C ARG A 288 -5.34 9.43 -17.09
N ALA A 289 -5.18 8.28 -16.43
CA ALA A 289 -5.84 7.04 -16.83
C ALA A 289 -7.27 7.01 -16.27
N LEU A 290 -7.44 7.35 -14.99
CA LEU A 290 -8.74 7.46 -14.33
C LEU A 290 -9.69 8.43 -15.05
N LEU A 291 -9.23 9.64 -15.38
CA LEU A 291 -10.03 10.65 -16.10
C LEU A 291 -10.36 10.29 -17.56
N LYS A 292 -9.77 9.22 -18.11
CA LYS A 292 -10.07 8.69 -19.45
C LYS A 292 -10.87 7.39 -19.42
N LEU A 293 -11.20 6.88 -18.23
CA LEU A 293 -11.93 5.63 -18.09
C LEU A 293 -13.42 5.83 -18.41
N GLU A 294 -13.92 5.12 -19.42
CA GLU A 294 -15.34 5.13 -19.76
C GLU A 294 -16.20 4.74 -18.54
N GLY A 295 -17.22 5.54 -18.24
CA GLY A 295 -18.09 5.37 -17.09
C GLY A 295 -17.57 5.97 -15.77
N PHE A 296 -16.33 6.45 -15.70
CA PHE A 296 -15.89 7.27 -14.56
C PHE A 296 -16.33 8.73 -14.72
N SER A 297 -16.76 9.36 -13.62
CA SER A 297 -17.08 10.79 -13.57
C SER A 297 -16.72 11.36 -12.20
N ALA A 298 -15.74 12.26 -12.18
CA ALA A 298 -15.35 12.97 -10.95
C ALA A 298 -16.49 13.85 -10.42
N LEU A 299 -17.28 14.47 -11.32
CA LEU A 299 -18.45 15.27 -10.98
C LEU A 299 -19.54 14.43 -10.31
N GLU A 300 -19.75 13.19 -10.75
CA GLU A 300 -20.74 12.31 -10.13
C GLU A 300 -20.27 11.80 -8.76
N LEU A 301 -18.97 11.48 -8.62
CA LEU A 301 -18.38 11.15 -7.33
C LEU A 301 -18.50 12.32 -6.33
N ALA A 302 -18.26 13.56 -6.78
CA ALA A 302 -18.41 14.77 -5.98
C ALA A 302 -19.86 15.04 -5.58
N ARG A 303 -20.84 14.82 -6.47
CA ARG A 303 -22.28 14.93 -6.16
C ARG A 303 -22.74 13.87 -5.15
N ARG A 304 -22.39 12.60 -5.41
CA ARG A 304 -22.73 11.45 -4.58
C ARG A 304 -22.21 11.58 -3.16
N GLU A 305 -20.91 11.84 -3.02
CA GLU A 305 -20.27 11.84 -1.70
C GLU A 305 -20.26 13.22 -1.04
N ASN A 306 -20.37 14.32 -1.80
CA ASN A 306 -20.39 15.70 -1.31
C ASN A 306 -19.27 15.98 -0.29
N PHE A 307 -18.02 15.75 -0.71
CA PHE A 307 -16.82 16.02 0.09
C PHE A 307 -16.35 17.48 -0.10
N ASP A 308 -15.77 18.04 0.95
CA ASP A 308 -15.18 19.38 0.94
C ASP A 308 -13.73 19.37 0.49
N ILE A 309 -13.02 18.28 0.78
CA ILE A 309 -11.60 18.11 0.48
C ILE A 309 -11.35 16.73 -0.12
N LEU A 310 -10.52 16.66 -1.16
CA LEU A 310 -10.10 15.45 -1.85
C LEU A 310 -8.57 15.34 -1.87
N CYS A 311 -8.05 14.31 -1.20
CA CYS A 311 -6.64 13.95 -1.18
C CYS A 311 -6.36 12.87 -2.23
N LEU A 312 -5.45 13.13 -3.17
CA LEU A 312 -5.09 12.17 -4.21
C LEU A 312 -3.66 11.66 -4.03
N GLN A 313 -3.47 10.36 -4.23
CA GLN A 313 -2.17 9.69 -4.22
C GLN A 313 -1.90 8.97 -5.56
N GLU A 314 -0.62 8.79 -5.90
CA GLU A 314 -0.16 8.34 -7.23
C GLU A 314 -0.82 9.09 -8.40
N THR A 315 -0.74 10.42 -8.42
CA THR A 315 -1.29 11.21 -9.53
C THR A 315 -0.58 10.93 -10.87
N LYS A 316 0.71 10.56 -10.84
CA LYS A 316 1.59 10.27 -11.99
C LYS A 316 1.61 11.38 -13.06
N LEU A 317 1.43 12.61 -12.59
CA LEU A 317 1.56 13.83 -13.38
C LEU A 317 3.03 14.28 -13.45
N GLN A 318 3.32 15.12 -14.43
CA GLN A 318 4.44 16.06 -14.43
C GLN A 318 3.86 17.47 -14.23
N GLU A 319 4.66 18.45 -13.82
CA GLU A 319 4.19 19.83 -13.58
C GLU A 319 3.43 20.42 -14.78
N LYS A 320 3.90 20.17 -16.00
CA LYS A 320 3.22 20.58 -17.24
C LYS A 320 1.82 19.97 -17.45
N ASP A 321 1.54 18.83 -16.82
CA ASP A 321 0.22 18.18 -16.87
C ASP A 321 -0.74 18.85 -15.86
N VAL A 322 -0.22 19.40 -14.75
CA VAL A 322 -1.02 19.96 -13.64
C VAL A 322 -1.86 21.15 -14.10
N GLU A 323 -1.33 22.06 -14.93
CA GLU A 323 -2.12 23.23 -15.39
C GLU A 323 -3.31 22.82 -16.28
N SER A 324 -3.17 21.76 -17.08
CA SER A 324 -4.29 21.19 -17.84
C SER A 324 -5.32 20.51 -16.93
N ILE A 325 -4.88 19.86 -15.85
CA ILE A 325 -5.79 19.29 -14.84
C ILE A 325 -6.54 20.41 -14.08
N LYS A 326 -5.86 21.50 -13.68
CA LYS A 326 -6.50 22.64 -13.01
C LYS A 326 -7.65 23.25 -13.83
N GLN A 327 -7.47 23.37 -15.14
CA GLN A 327 -8.50 23.86 -16.08
C GLN A 327 -9.72 22.92 -16.24
N SER A 328 -9.64 21.68 -15.72
CA SER A 328 -10.71 20.67 -15.77
C SER A 328 -11.21 20.26 -14.38
N LEU A 329 -10.90 21.06 -13.35
CA LEU A 329 -11.47 20.89 -12.01
C LEU A 329 -12.98 21.15 -11.99
N ILE A 330 -13.63 20.58 -10.98
CA ILE A 330 -15.05 20.79 -10.70
C ILE A 330 -15.23 22.18 -10.10
N GLU A 331 -16.27 22.89 -10.52
CA GLU A 331 -16.66 24.20 -9.97
C GLU A 331 -16.77 24.14 -8.43
N GLY A 332 -16.15 25.12 -7.76
CA GLY A 332 -16.04 25.19 -6.30
C GLY A 332 -14.86 24.42 -5.71
N TYR A 333 -14.00 23.76 -6.51
CA TYR A 333 -12.81 23.02 -6.05
C TYR A 333 -11.48 23.65 -6.53
N GLU A 334 -11.45 24.96 -6.76
CA GLU A 334 -10.32 25.67 -7.37
C GLU A 334 -9.05 25.65 -6.50
N ASN A 335 -9.18 25.50 -5.17
CA ASN A 335 -8.06 25.43 -4.23
C ASN A 335 -7.36 24.07 -4.36
N SER A 336 -6.46 23.95 -5.34
CA SER A 336 -5.76 22.70 -5.66
C SER A 336 -4.25 22.82 -5.60
N PHE A 337 -3.63 21.88 -4.87
CA PHE A 337 -2.24 21.88 -4.46
C PHE A 337 -1.61 20.55 -4.84
N TRP A 338 -0.51 20.60 -5.58
CA TRP A 338 0.02 19.46 -6.32
C TRP A 338 1.53 19.36 -6.12
N THR A 339 2.03 18.15 -5.91
CA THR A 339 3.46 17.85 -6.02
C THR A 339 3.67 16.62 -6.89
N CYS A 340 4.75 16.63 -7.67
CA CYS A 340 5.11 15.60 -8.65
C CYS A 340 6.52 15.08 -8.34
N SER A 341 6.85 13.85 -8.71
CA SER A 341 8.24 13.39 -8.58
C SER A 341 9.13 14.04 -9.63
N ASN A 342 10.23 14.67 -9.18
CA ASN A 342 11.32 15.09 -10.05
C ASN A 342 12.35 13.95 -10.24
N ALA A 343 12.51 13.06 -9.25
CA ALA A 343 13.39 11.89 -9.32
C ALA A 343 12.97 10.87 -10.40
N LYS A 344 11.66 10.77 -10.72
CA LYS A 344 11.17 9.85 -11.76
C LYS A 344 9.89 10.34 -12.43
N LEU A 345 9.97 10.53 -13.75
CA LEU A 345 8.83 10.91 -14.58
C LEU A 345 7.69 9.87 -14.54
N GLY A 346 6.45 10.34 -14.37
CA GLY A 346 5.25 9.48 -14.37
C GLY A 346 5.14 8.55 -13.17
N TYR A 347 5.77 8.89 -12.04
CA TYR A 347 5.80 8.11 -10.81
C TYR A 347 5.33 8.96 -9.63
N SER A 348 4.74 8.30 -8.62
CA SER A 348 4.31 8.95 -7.37
C SER A 348 3.39 10.16 -7.68
N GLY A 349 3.56 11.26 -6.95
CA GLY A 349 2.77 12.47 -7.07
C GLY A 349 1.55 12.43 -6.16
N THR A 350 1.32 13.54 -5.45
CA THR A 350 0.25 13.69 -4.46
C THR A 350 -0.43 15.05 -4.60
N ALA A 351 -1.70 15.14 -4.20
CA ALA A 351 -2.46 16.37 -4.25
C ALA A 351 -3.46 16.52 -3.10
N ILE A 352 -3.86 17.76 -2.84
CA ILE A 352 -5.05 18.16 -2.08
C ILE A 352 -5.86 19.11 -2.97
N ILE A 353 -7.15 18.85 -3.11
CA ILE A 353 -8.12 19.63 -3.88
C ILE A 353 -9.28 19.99 -2.94
N SER A 354 -9.67 21.26 -2.83
CA SER A 354 -10.53 21.72 -1.73
C SER A 354 -11.52 22.83 -2.11
N ARG A 355 -12.73 22.74 -1.54
CA ARG A 355 -13.70 23.84 -1.50
C ARG A 355 -13.35 24.91 -0.47
N ILE A 356 -12.73 24.48 0.63
CA ILE A 356 -12.28 25.36 1.71
C ILE A 356 -10.86 25.84 1.35
N LYS A 357 -10.63 27.16 1.35
CA LYS A 357 -9.30 27.72 1.14
C LYS A 357 -8.42 27.49 2.39
N PRO A 358 -7.27 26.80 2.29
CA PRO A 358 -6.35 26.67 3.42
C PRO A 358 -5.61 27.98 3.74
N LEU A 359 -5.18 28.12 4.99
CA LEU A 359 -4.38 29.23 5.51
C LEU A 359 -2.93 29.18 5.00
N SER A 360 -2.34 27.99 4.98
CA SER A 360 -0.98 27.73 4.49
C SER A 360 -0.91 26.36 3.80
N VAL A 361 0.04 26.19 2.88
CA VAL A 361 0.31 24.91 2.21
C VAL A 361 1.82 24.69 2.15
N ARG A 362 2.26 23.45 2.39
CA ARG A 362 3.66 23.01 2.37
C ARG A 362 3.77 21.72 1.56
N TYR A 363 4.90 21.54 0.90
CA TYR A 363 5.21 20.34 0.10
C TYR A 363 6.41 19.64 0.70
N GLY A 364 6.37 18.31 0.78
CA GLY A 364 7.43 17.53 1.39
C GLY A 364 7.50 17.63 2.93
N LEU A 365 8.55 17.01 3.48
CA LEU A 365 8.89 16.98 4.90
C LEU A 365 9.97 18.02 5.29
N GLY A 366 10.59 18.68 4.30
CA GLY A 366 11.75 19.55 4.50
C GLY A 366 13.08 18.79 4.49
N ILE A 367 13.13 17.65 3.79
CA ILE A 367 14.27 16.72 3.75
C ILE A 367 14.51 16.34 2.28
N SER A 368 15.67 16.73 1.74
CA SER A 368 16.01 16.62 0.31
C SER A 368 15.89 15.18 -0.23
N GLU A 369 16.23 14.21 0.59
CA GLU A 369 16.27 12.78 0.28
C GLU A 369 14.86 12.16 0.19
N HIS A 370 13.86 12.82 0.80
CA HIS A 370 12.47 12.37 0.86
C HIS A 370 11.57 13.11 -0.14
N ASP A 371 11.87 14.39 -0.41
CA ASP A 371 10.94 15.29 -1.09
C ASP A 371 10.98 15.21 -2.62
N SER A 372 12.05 14.63 -3.19
CA SER A 372 12.23 14.39 -4.64
C SER A 372 11.18 13.45 -5.28
N GLU A 373 10.45 12.68 -4.48
CA GLU A 373 9.41 11.76 -4.94
C GLU A 373 8.00 12.36 -4.92
N GLY A 374 7.80 13.62 -4.52
CA GLY A 374 6.47 14.27 -4.57
C GLY A 374 5.39 13.54 -3.77
N ARG A 375 5.72 13.22 -2.51
CA ARG A 375 4.97 12.26 -1.67
C ARG A 375 4.09 12.87 -0.58
N VAL A 376 4.21 14.17 -0.31
CA VAL A 376 3.52 14.85 0.79
C VAL A 376 3.01 16.21 0.33
N VAL A 377 1.71 16.45 0.54
CA VAL A 377 1.11 17.79 0.55
C VAL A 377 0.50 18.02 1.94
N THR A 378 0.90 19.09 2.60
CA THR A 378 0.36 19.53 3.89
C THR A 378 -0.46 20.80 3.68
N ALA A 379 -1.73 20.79 4.03
CA ALA A 379 -2.60 21.97 4.03
C ALA A 379 -3.02 22.33 5.46
N GLU A 380 -3.02 23.62 5.78
CA GLU A 380 -3.44 24.14 7.08
C GLU A 380 -4.83 24.75 7.00
N PHE A 381 -5.72 24.33 7.90
CA PHE A 381 -7.05 24.93 8.09
C PHE A 381 -7.13 25.58 9.48
N ASP A 382 -8.26 26.21 9.81
CA ASP A 382 -8.39 26.95 11.07
C ASP A 382 -8.19 26.07 12.31
N SER A 383 -8.77 24.87 12.32
CA SER A 383 -8.75 23.94 13.46
C SER A 383 -7.82 22.72 13.32
N PHE A 384 -7.27 22.43 12.13
CA PHE A 384 -6.42 21.26 11.90
C PHE A 384 -5.41 21.42 10.75
N TYR A 385 -4.35 20.60 10.77
CA TYR A 385 -3.53 20.30 9.58
C TYR A 385 -4.03 19.04 8.89
N LEU A 386 -4.01 19.03 7.55
CA LEU A 386 -4.30 17.86 6.71
C LEU A 386 -3.08 17.51 5.87
N LEU A 387 -2.62 16.27 5.96
CA LEU A 387 -1.55 15.73 5.11
C LEU A 387 -2.12 14.68 4.16
N SER A 388 -1.97 14.91 2.86
CA SER A 388 -2.12 13.89 1.82
C SER A 388 -0.77 13.26 1.56
N VAL A 389 -0.61 11.97 1.87
CA VAL A 389 0.67 11.26 1.82
C VAL A 389 0.57 9.98 1.00
N TYR A 390 1.56 9.77 0.14
CA TYR A 390 1.84 8.49 -0.51
C TYR A 390 3.16 7.95 0.04
N VAL A 391 3.08 6.98 0.95
CA VAL A 391 4.25 6.43 1.65
C VAL A 391 5.04 5.48 0.73
N PRO A 392 6.39 5.45 0.78
CA PRO A 392 7.20 4.51 0.01
C PRO A 392 6.82 3.04 0.24
N ASN A 393 6.45 2.34 -0.84
CA ASN A 393 6.38 0.89 -0.83
C ASN A 393 7.80 0.30 -0.74
N SER A 394 8.00 -0.72 0.10
CA SER A 394 9.30 -1.39 0.29
C SER A 394 9.85 -2.09 -0.97
N GLY A 395 8.99 -2.32 -1.97
CA GLY A 395 9.33 -2.79 -3.31
C GLY A 395 9.61 -4.29 -3.40
N ASP A 396 9.69 -4.77 -4.64
CA ASP A 396 10.07 -6.14 -4.97
C ASP A 396 11.44 -6.49 -4.35
N GLY A 397 11.53 -7.64 -3.69
CA GLY A 397 12.71 -8.04 -2.93
C GLY A 397 12.95 -7.26 -1.64
N LEU A 398 11.98 -6.43 -1.19
CA LEU A 398 12.06 -5.57 0.00
C LEU A 398 13.21 -4.54 -0.05
N ARG A 399 13.64 -4.17 -1.26
CA ARG A 399 14.81 -3.31 -1.55
C ARG A 399 14.81 -1.91 -0.90
N ARG A 400 13.64 -1.38 -0.51
CA ARG A 400 13.50 -0.10 0.21
C ARG A 400 13.10 -0.27 1.68
N LEU A 401 13.02 -1.49 2.21
CA LEU A 401 12.46 -1.75 3.54
C LEU A 401 13.22 -1.02 4.66
N THR A 402 14.56 -0.97 4.58
CA THR A 402 15.39 -0.19 5.51
C THR A 402 15.00 1.28 5.46
N TYR A 403 15.21 1.95 4.32
CA TYR A 403 14.80 3.33 4.07
C TYR A 403 13.37 3.65 4.54
N ARG A 404 12.40 2.77 4.25
CA ARG A 404 11.01 2.89 4.70
C ARG A 404 10.89 2.95 6.23
N THR A 405 11.52 2.03 6.93
CA THR A 405 11.32 1.80 8.38
C THR A 405 12.29 2.56 9.29
N THR A 406 13.50 2.88 8.82
CA THR A 406 14.54 3.58 9.61
C THR A 406 14.69 5.06 9.28
N GLU A 407 14.21 5.51 8.11
CA GLU A 407 14.36 6.91 7.67
C GLU A 407 13.00 7.56 7.41
N TRP A 408 12.20 7.04 6.47
CA TRP A 408 10.94 7.66 6.05
C TRP A 408 9.89 7.72 7.17
N ASP A 409 9.51 6.57 7.74
CA ASP A 409 8.46 6.53 8.77
C ASP A 409 8.81 7.37 10.00
N PRO A 410 10.06 7.34 10.54
CA PRO A 410 10.49 8.27 11.59
C PRO A 410 10.47 9.75 11.17
N SER A 411 10.89 10.10 9.95
CA SER A 411 10.85 11.49 9.45
C SER A 411 9.41 12.02 9.35
N LEU A 412 8.50 11.28 8.73
CA LEU A 412 7.08 11.63 8.63
C LEU A 412 6.44 11.75 10.02
N SER A 413 6.78 10.81 10.91
CA SER A 413 6.31 10.77 12.31
C SER A 413 6.78 11.96 13.14
N ASN A 414 8.03 12.40 12.98
CA ASN A 414 8.52 13.61 13.62
C ASN A 414 7.83 14.86 13.04
N TYR A 415 7.70 14.98 11.71
CA TYR A 415 7.04 16.09 11.04
C TYR A 415 5.60 16.32 11.54
N ILE A 416 4.78 15.26 11.62
CA ILE A 416 3.40 15.39 12.14
C ILE A 416 3.36 15.74 13.63
N LYS A 417 4.31 15.27 14.45
CA LYS A 417 4.38 15.64 15.88
C LYS A 417 4.93 17.05 16.14
N GLU A 418 5.65 17.63 15.18
CA GLU A 418 6.00 19.07 15.21
C GLU A 418 4.79 19.94 14.84
N LEU A 419 3.98 19.55 13.85
CA LEU A 419 2.73 20.25 13.50
C LEU A 419 1.68 20.17 14.62
N GLU A 420 1.58 19.03 15.31
CA GLU A 420 0.62 18.82 16.39
C GLU A 420 0.83 19.77 17.59
N LYS A 421 1.99 20.42 17.70
CA LYS A 421 2.26 21.44 18.73
C LYS A 421 1.41 22.70 18.60
N SER A 422 0.87 22.99 17.41
CA SER A 422 0.02 24.18 17.17
C SER A 422 -1.43 23.83 16.83
N LYS A 423 -1.68 22.76 16.05
CA LYS A 423 -3.05 22.30 15.71
C LYS A 423 -3.09 20.77 15.57
N PRO A 424 -4.21 20.11 15.94
CA PRO A 424 -4.45 18.70 15.63
C PRO A 424 -4.18 18.33 14.17
N VAL A 425 -3.74 17.10 13.93
CA VAL A 425 -3.28 16.64 12.62
C VAL A 425 -4.13 15.48 12.11
N ILE A 426 -4.50 15.56 10.83
CA ILE A 426 -5.13 14.49 10.05
C ILE A 426 -4.12 14.03 9.00
N LEU A 427 -3.59 12.81 9.15
CA LEU A 427 -2.74 12.15 8.17
C LEU A 427 -3.60 11.18 7.34
N THR A 428 -3.63 11.37 6.02
CA THR A 428 -4.43 10.53 5.11
C THR A 428 -3.69 10.12 3.85
N GLY A 429 -4.10 8.98 3.30
CA GLY A 429 -3.61 8.43 2.04
C GLY A 429 -3.12 7.00 2.16
N ASP A 430 -2.47 6.52 1.11
CA ASP A 430 -1.85 5.20 1.05
C ASP A 430 -0.55 5.17 1.88
N LEU A 431 -0.65 4.55 3.06
CA LEU A 431 0.46 4.38 4.00
C LEU A 431 1.28 3.11 3.72
N ASN A 432 0.99 2.38 2.63
CA ASN A 432 1.72 1.19 2.18
C ASN A 432 2.04 0.21 3.33
N CYS A 433 1.05 -0.06 4.18
CA CYS A 433 1.12 -1.03 5.28
C CYS A 433 -0.30 -1.49 5.67
N ALA A 434 -0.54 -2.80 5.75
CA ALA A 434 -1.69 -3.38 6.42
C ALA A 434 -1.30 -3.66 7.88
N HIS A 435 -1.81 -2.87 8.83
CA HIS A 435 -1.26 -2.83 10.19
C HIS A 435 -1.48 -4.15 10.97
N GLU A 436 -2.63 -4.80 10.84
CA GLU A 436 -2.93 -6.05 11.54
C GLU A 436 -3.32 -7.22 10.63
N GLU A 437 -3.36 -8.46 11.17
CA GLU A 437 -3.79 -9.64 10.40
C GLU A 437 -5.23 -9.50 9.84
N ILE A 438 -6.07 -8.65 10.44
CA ILE A 438 -7.42 -8.32 9.97
C ILE A 438 -7.43 -7.44 8.70
N ASP A 439 -6.32 -6.72 8.44
CA ASP A 439 -6.19 -5.74 7.36
C ASP A 439 -5.73 -6.36 6.03
N ILE A 440 -5.60 -7.69 5.93
CA ILE A 440 -5.09 -8.38 4.73
C ILE A 440 -5.75 -9.74 4.53
N TYR A 441 -6.15 -10.10 3.29
CA TYR A 441 -6.81 -11.39 2.97
C TYR A 441 -6.06 -12.65 3.44
N ASN A 442 -4.72 -12.65 3.42
CA ASN A 442 -3.89 -13.83 3.70
C ASN A 442 -2.60 -13.41 4.44
N PRO A 443 -2.67 -13.10 5.74
CA PRO A 443 -1.52 -12.61 6.52
C PRO A 443 -0.39 -13.63 6.54
N ALA A 444 -0.72 -14.90 6.79
CA ALA A 444 0.24 -16.00 6.87
C ALA A 444 1.09 -16.18 5.60
N GLY A 445 0.53 -15.90 4.42
CA GLY A 445 1.25 -15.99 3.15
C GLY A 445 1.94 -14.70 2.68
N ASN A 446 1.84 -13.61 3.43
CA ASN A 446 2.37 -12.29 3.03
C ASN A 446 3.39 -11.69 4.01
N LYS A 447 3.86 -12.44 5.02
CA LYS A 447 4.79 -11.94 6.06
C LYS A 447 6.15 -11.40 5.55
N ARG A 448 6.48 -11.61 4.26
CA ARG A 448 7.65 -11.03 3.55
C ARG A 448 7.25 -10.28 2.27
N SER A 449 5.96 -9.96 2.10
CA SER A 449 5.48 -9.08 1.03
C SER A 449 5.57 -7.63 1.51
N ALA A 450 5.95 -6.70 0.62
CA ALA A 450 5.91 -5.27 0.94
C ALA A 450 4.48 -4.85 1.33
N GLY A 451 4.36 -4.02 2.36
CA GLY A 451 3.10 -3.65 3.00
C GLY A 451 2.59 -4.64 4.06
N PHE A 452 3.26 -5.77 4.31
CA PHE A 452 2.92 -6.69 5.41
C PHE A 452 4.14 -7.41 6.02
N THR A 453 5.33 -6.80 5.93
CA THR A 453 6.48 -7.26 6.73
C THR A 453 6.25 -6.99 8.22
N ILE A 454 7.00 -7.69 9.08
CA ILE A 454 6.95 -7.43 10.53
C ILE A 454 7.51 -6.03 10.81
N GLU A 455 8.56 -5.66 10.08
CA GLU A 455 9.27 -4.40 10.15
C GLU A 455 8.39 -3.19 9.79
N GLU A 456 7.61 -3.25 8.70
CA GLU A 456 6.64 -2.19 8.33
C GLU A 456 5.54 -2.04 9.39
N ARG A 457 5.01 -3.15 9.92
CA ARG A 457 3.94 -3.13 10.93
C ARG A 457 4.43 -2.60 12.28
N GLN A 458 5.62 -3.02 12.72
CA GLN A 458 6.26 -2.50 13.92
C GLN A 458 6.62 -1.01 13.77
N SER A 459 7.10 -0.60 12.58
CA SER A 459 7.31 0.81 12.26
C SER A 459 6.02 1.60 12.38
N PHE A 460 4.93 1.16 11.74
CA PHE A 460 3.62 1.83 11.79
C PHE A 460 3.09 1.97 13.23
N GLY A 461 3.12 0.88 14.01
CA GLY A 461 2.66 0.88 15.39
C GLY A 461 3.52 1.78 16.31
N THR A 462 4.84 1.85 16.07
CA THR A 462 5.77 2.67 16.87
C THR A 462 5.71 4.15 16.47
N ASN A 463 5.73 4.44 15.18
CA ASN A 463 5.86 5.78 14.62
C ASN A 463 4.53 6.55 14.59
N PHE A 464 3.37 5.87 14.52
CA PHE A 464 2.08 6.55 14.49
C PHE A 464 1.26 6.27 15.75
N LEU A 465 0.81 5.03 15.94
CA LEU A 465 -0.16 4.70 16.99
C LEU A 465 0.39 4.97 18.40
N SER A 466 1.60 4.49 18.69
CA SER A 466 2.26 4.69 19.99
C SER A 466 2.65 6.15 20.29
N ARG A 467 2.53 7.06 19.31
CA ARG A 467 2.74 8.51 19.47
C ARG A 467 1.44 9.32 19.62
N GLY A 468 0.28 8.66 19.74
CA GLY A 468 -1.02 9.30 19.98
C GLY A 468 -1.85 9.56 18.72
N PHE A 469 -1.53 8.93 17.59
CA PHE A 469 -2.39 8.91 16.42
C PHE A 469 -3.37 7.74 16.44
N VAL A 470 -4.59 7.99 15.99
CA VAL A 470 -5.72 7.08 16.04
C VAL A 470 -6.10 6.63 14.64
N ASP A 471 -6.08 5.31 14.41
CA ASP A 471 -6.72 4.69 13.25
C ASP A 471 -8.25 4.81 13.39
N THR A 472 -8.81 5.80 12.72
CA THR A 472 -10.23 6.16 12.84
C THR A 472 -11.17 5.04 12.40
N PHE A 473 -10.85 4.34 11.31
CA PHE A 473 -11.61 3.19 10.83
C PHE A 473 -11.56 2.06 11.86
N ARG A 474 -10.38 1.73 12.40
CA ARG A 474 -10.23 0.66 13.39
C ARG A 474 -10.86 1.01 14.75
N LYS A 475 -10.89 2.29 15.15
CA LYS A 475 -11.60 2.78 16.35
C LYS A 475 -13.13 2.68 16.22
N GLN A 476 -13.69 2.93 15.03
CA GLN A 476 -15.14 2.80 14.79
C GLN A 476 -15.58 1.37 14.44
N HIS A 477 -14.69 0.57 13.82
CA HIS A 477 -15.02 -0.75 13.26
C HIS A 477 -14.02 -1.86 13.69
N PRO A 478 -13.80 -2.08 15.00
CA PRO A 478 -12.71 -2.91 15.51
C PRO A 478 -12.68 -4.34 14.94
N GLY A 479 -13.83 -5.02 14.91
CA GLY A 479 -13.97 -6.39 14.38
C GLY A 479 -14.25 -6.51 12.88
N VAL A 480 -14.13 -5.43 12.10
CA VAL A 480 -14.53 -5.45 10.68
C VAL A 480 -13.36 -5.65 9.74
N VAL A 481 -13.50 -6.62 8.83
CA VAL A 481 -12.64 -6.85 7.68
C VAL A 481 -13.09 -5.93 6.54
N GLY A 482 -12.41 -4.80 6.38
CA GLY A 482 -12.54 -3.89 5.26
C GLY A 482 -11.20 -3.73 4.57
N TYR A 483 -11.19 -3.72 3.24
CA TYR A 483 -10.01 -3.56 2.40
C TYR A 483 -10.17 -2.33 1.50
N THR A 484 -9.05 -1.70 1.15
CA THR A 484 -8.99 -0.52 0.27
C THR A 484 -8.25 -0.80 -1.02
N TYR A 485 -7.36 -1.81 -1.05
CA TYR A 485 -6.54 -2.21 -2.20
C TYR A 485 -6.81 -3.66 -2.64
N TRP A 486 -6.86 -3.92 -3.96
CA TRP A 486 -6.93 -5.26 -4.54
C TRP A 486 -6.14 -5.37 -5.86
N GLY A 487 -4.91 -5.90 -5.81
CA GLY A 487 -4.04 -6.02 -6.99
C GLY A 487 -4.64 -6.75 -8.20
N TYR A 488 -4.48 -6.15 -9.38
CA TYR A 488 -5.07 -6.58 -10.65
C TYR A 488 -4.75 -8.02 -11.08
N ARG A 489 -3.52 -8.51 -10.82
CA ARG A 489 -2.93 -9.73 -11.42
C ARG A 489 -3.77 -11.01 -11.26
N HIS A 490 -4.62 -11.08 -10.24
CA HIS A 490 -5.53 -12.21 -9.99
C HIS A 490 -6.99 -11.77 -9.79
N GLY A 491 -7.35 -10.57 -10.27
CA GLY A 491 -8.71 -10.02 -10.14
C GLY A 491 -9.16 -9.87 -8.68
N GLY A 492 -8.28 -9.44 -7.77
CA GLY A 492 -8.49 -9.50 -6.32
C GLY A 492 -9.84 -8.93 -5.86
N ARG A 493 -10.26 -7.80 -6.46
CA ARG A 493 -11.50 -7.08 -6.15
C ARG A 493 -12.77 -7.93 -6.38
N LYS A 494 -12.78 -8.76 -7.43
CA LYS A 494 -13.89 -9.69 -7.75
C LYS A 494 -14.05 -10.83 -6.73
N THR A 495 -13.01 -11.13 -5.94
CA THR A 495 -13.03 -12.21 -4.93
C THR A 495 -12.73 -11.71 -3.52
N ASN A 496 -12.81 -10.39 -3.32
CA ASN A 496 -12.46 -9.67 -2.08
C ASN A 496 -11.11 -10.05 -1.45
N LYS A 497 -10.12 -10.39 -2.28
CA LYS A 497 -8.76 -10.73 -1.83
C LYS A 497 -7.91 -9.47 -1.71
N GLY A 498 -8.27 -8.64 -0.74
CA GLY A 498 -7.74 -7.29 -0.58
C GLY A 498 -6.81 -7.08 0.61
N TRP A 499 -6.37 -5.82 0.74
CA TRP A 499 -5.54 -5.28 1.80
C TRP A 499 -6.11 -3.90 2.19
N ARG A 500 -5.96 -3.45 3.43
CA ARG A 500 -6.19 -2.06 3.85
C ARG A 500 -4.85 -1.33 3.93
N LEU A 501 -4.60 -0.46 2.95
CA LEU A 501 -3.36 0.32 2.82
C LEU A 501 -3.61 1.82 2.99
N ASP A 502 -4.86 2.26 2.78
CA ASP A 502 -5.28 3.65 2.85
C ASP A 502 -5.91 3.92 4.23
N TYR A 503 -5.53 5.04 4.87
CA TYR A 503 -5.94 5.37 6.24
C TYR A 503 -6.38 6.82 6.39
N PHE A 504 -7.18 7.08 7.43
CA PHE A 504 -7.23 8.35 8.13
C PHE A 504 -6.71 8.13 9.55
N LEU A 505 -5.49 8.61 9.82
CA LEU A 505 -4.91 8.66 11.17
C LEU A 505 -5.07 10.08 11.71
N VAL A 506 -5.65 10.24 12.90
CA VAL A 506 -5.88 11.57 13.51
C VAL A 506 -5.25 11.68 14.88
N SER A 507 -4.84 12.89 15.29
CA SER A 507 -4.49 13.18 16.69
C SER A 507 -5.62 12.75 17.63
N GLU A 508 -5.33 12.07 18.73
CA GLU A 508 -6.35 11.61 19.70
C GLU A 508 -7.27 12.75 20.19
N ALA A 509 -6.74 13.98 20.28
CA ALA A 509 -7.47 15.19 20.66
C ALA A 509 -8.74 15.47 19.82
N ILE A 510 -8.75 15.08 18.52
CA ILE A 510 -9.92 15.22 17.61
C ILE A 510 -10.55 13.86 17.27
N ALA A 511 -10.08 12.78 17.87
CA ALA A 511 -10.57 11.42 17.60
C ALA A 511 -11.94 11.12 18.26
N VAL A 512 -12.53 12.10 18.96
CA VAL A 512 -13.93 12.10 19.43
C VAL A 512 -14.88 12.82 18.45
N ASP A 513 -14.35 13.76 17.68
CA ASP A 513 -15.08 14.59 16.72
C ASP A 513 -15.26 13.92 15.35
N VAL A 514 -14.53 12.82 15.12
CA VAL A 514 -14.72 11.95 13.96
C VAL A 514 -16.10 11.32 14.01
N HIS A 515 -17.02 11.89 13.22
CA HIS A 515 -18.37 11.41 13.05
C HIS A 515 -18.40 10.07 12.33
N ASP A 516 -17.71 9.90 11.20
CA ASP A 516 -17.75 8.70 10.36
C ASP A 516 -16.38 8.46 9.71
N SER A 517 -15.90 7.21 9.64
CA SER A 517 -14.66 6.84 8.93
C SER A 517 -14.88 5.54 8.15
N TYR A 518 -14.94 5.65 6.83
CA TYR A 518 -15.58 4.67 5.96
C TYR A 518 -14.82 4.40 4.67
N ILE A 519 -15.10 3.25 4.06
CA ILE A 519 -14.50 2.78 2.79
C ILE A 519 -15.58 2.81 1.69
N ILE A 520 -15.19 3.11 0.45
CA ILE A 520 -16.10 3.17 -0.73
C ILE A 520 -15.73 2.09 -1.77
N PRO A 521 -15.90 0.79 -1.45
CA PRO A 521 -15.35 -0.33 -2.24
C PRO A 521 -16.02 -0.54 -3.61
N ASP A 522 -17.12 0.15 -3.90
CA ASP A 522 -17.84 0.10 -5.17
C ASP A 522 -17.31 1.09 -6.22
N VAL A 523 -16.61 2.16 -5.82
CA VAL A 523 -16.03 3.15 -6.77
C VAL A 523 -14.78 2.60 -7.44
N VAL A 524 -14.93 2.20 -8.70
CA VAL A 524 -13.88 1.62 -9.55
C VAL A 524 -13.04 2.69 -10.28
N GLY A 525 -11.90 2.27 -10.83
CA GLY A 525 -11.01 3.09 -11.65
C GLY A 525 -9.54 3.04 -11.23
N SER A 526 -9.29 2.57 -10.00
CA SER A 526 -7.98 2.19 -9.46
C SER A 526 -8.07 0.78 -8.86
N ASP A 527 -6.93 0.14 -8.58
CA ASP A 527 -6.86 -1.05 -7.73
C ASP A 527 -7.04 -0.69 -6.24
N HIS A 528 -6.90 0.59 -5.88
CA HIS A 528 -7.46 1.15 -4.66
C HIS A 528 -8.91 1.64 -4.86
N CYS A 529 -9.68 1.75 -3.78
CA CYS A 529 -10.93 2.50 -3.73
C CYS A 529 -10.81 3.73 -2.81
N PRO A 530 -11.69 4.73 -2.92
CA PRO A 530 -11.69 5.85 -2.00
C PRO A 530 -12.00 5.41 -0.56
N ILE A 531 -11.46 6.18 0.39
CA ILE A 531 -11.88 6.21 1.79
C ILE A 531 -12.36 7.62 2.14
N GLY A 532 -13.22 7.74 3.16
CA GLY A 532 -13.75 9.03 3.59
C GLY A 532 -13.79 9.19 5.11
N LEU A 533 -13.65 10.44 5.54
CA LEU A 533 -13.77 10.89 6.92
C LEU A 533 -14.83 11.99 6.98
N VAL A 534 -15.70 11.95 8.00
CA VAL A 534 -16.54 13.09 8.39
C VAL A 534 -16.10 13.53 9.78
N LEU A 535 -15.68 14.78 9.92
CA LEU A 535 -15.20 15.39 11.16
C LEU A 535 -16.13 16.54 11.55
N LYS A 536 -16.46 16.66 12.84
CA LYS A 536 -17.17 17.82 13.42
C LYS A 536 -16.20 18.99 13.58
N LEU A 537 -16.69 20.22 13.37
CA LEU A 537 -15.95 21.47 13.54
C LEU A 537 -16.59 22.35 14.62
#